data_AF-A0A832ATB2-F1
#
_entry.id   AF-A0A832ATB2-F1
#
_cell.length_a   1.000
_cell.length_b   1.000
_cell.length_c   1.000
_cell.angle_alpha   90.00
_cell.angle_beta   90.00
_cell.angle_gamma   90.00
#
_symmetry.space_group_name_H-M   'P 1'
#
loop_
_entity.id
_entity.type
_entity.pdbx_description
1 polymer ?
#
loop_
_entity_poly.entity_id
_entity_poly.type
_entity_poly.pdbx_seq_one_letter_code
_entity_poly.pdbx_strand_id
1 'polypeptide(L)'
;MEKTKDKMERTEKFEDYAYVLDFLPYGHVEDKRPIHKREPLAQVIGERYFTLLEVSVKRERNPLVMDRLYIGKGERDVVNRIKRKLKFEELTPSAKKELP
;
A
#
# COMPACT_ATOMS: atom_id res chain seq x y z
N MET A 1 -34.61 14.89 9.93
CA MET A 1 -33.40 15.72 9.73
C MET A 1 -32.14 15.12 10.36
N GLU A 2 -32.18 13.89 10.89
CA GLU A 2 -31.06 13.27 11.62
C GLU A 2 -30.15 12.39 10.75
N LYS A 3 -30.67 11.89 9.62
CA LYS A 3 -29.91 11.03 8.68
C LYS A 3 -28.80 11.75 7.89
N THR A 4 -28.76 13.08 7.92
CA THR A 4 -27.78 13.89 7.18
C THR A 4 -26.50 14.17 7.96
N LYS A 5 -26.53 14.14 9.30
CA LYS A 5 -25.33 14.38 10.14
C LYS A 5 -24.40 13.17 10.20
N ASP A 6 -24.95 11.97 10.26
CA ASP A 6 -24.19 10.70 10.30
C ASP A 6 -23.31 10.47 9.06
N LYS A 7 -23.71 11.03 7.91
CA LYS A 7 -22.97 10.91 6.65
C LYS A 7 -21.76 11.85 6.56
N MET A 8 -21.70 12.90 7.40
CA MET A 8 -20.66 13.93 7.35
C MET A 8 -19.48 13.63 8.28
N GLU A 9 -19.66 12.79 9.30
CA GLU A 9 -18.61 12.43 10.28
C GLU A 9 -17.85 11.13 9.99
N ARG A 10 -18.30 10.32 9.02
CA ARG A 10 -17.42 9.30 8.43
C ARG A 10 -16.45 9.96 7.45
N THR A 11 -15.61 10.86 7.93
CA THR A 11 -14.33 11.11 7.26
C THR A 11 -13.59 9.78 7.30
N GLU A 12 -13.63 9.03 6.20
CA GLU A 12 -12.82 7.82 6.07
C GLU A 12 -11.38 8.20 6.42
N LYS A 13 -10.87 7.60 7.49
CA LYS A 13 -9.52 7.82 7.98
C LYS A 13 -8.57 7.19 6.96
N PHE A 14 -8.01 8.02 6.09
CA PHE A 14 -7.00 7.63 5.11
C PHE A 14 -5.60 7.84 5.67
N GLU A 15 -4.66 7.06 5.16
CA GLU A 15 -3.23 7.26 5.38
C GLU A 15 -2.70 8.25 4.34
N ASP A 16 -1.87 9.19 4.77
CA ASP A 16 -1.11 10.06 3.87
C ASP A 16 0.31 9.55 3.63
N TYR A 17 0.85 8.79 4.58
CA TYR A 17 2.18 8.19 4.51
C TYR A 17 2.14 6.74 5.00
N ALA A 18 3.05 5.93 4.47
CA ALA A 18 3.24 4.54 4.88
C ALA A 18 4.70 4.13 4.77
N TYR A 19 5.10 3.13 5.55
CA TYR A 19 6.44 2.54 5.54
C TYR A 19 6.43 1.22 4.78
N VAL A 20 7.48 0.98 4.00
CA VAL A 20 7.63 -0.24 3.20
C VAL A 20 8.01 -1.43 4.08
N LEU A 21 7.25 -2.51 3.95
CA LEU A 21 7.54 -3.81 4.58
C LEU A 21 8.19 -4.78 3.61
N ASP A 22 7.79 -4.74 2.33
CA ASP A 22 8.36 -5.59 1.29
C ASP A 22 8.15 -4.97 -0.09
N PHE A 23 9.09 -5.20 -1.01
CA PHE A 23 9.03 -4.73 -2.39
C PHE A 23 9.18 -5.91 -3.35
N LEU A 24 8.22 -6.01 -4.28
CA LEU A 24 8.08 -7.08 -5.27
C LEU A 24 8.23 -6.47 -6.67
N PRO A 25 9.45 -6.42 -7.25
CA PRO A 25 9.72 -5.72 -8.51
C PRO A 25 8.89 -6.23 -9.69
N TYR A 26 8.50 -7.52 -9.64
CA TYR A 26 7.70 -8.19 -10.67
C TYR A 26 6.31 -8.58 -10.18
N GLY A 27 5.86 -8.01 -9.06
CA GLY A 27 4.63 -8.40 -8.37
C GLY A 27 4.71 -9.80 -7.76
N HIS A 28 3.54 -10.35 -7.44
CA HIS A 28 3.41 -11.68 -6.84
C HIS A 28 3.90 -12.80 -7.76
N VAL A 29 4.59 -13.79 -7.19
CA VAL A 29 5.19 -14.90 -7.96
C VAL A 29 4.13 -15.80 -8.60
N GLU A 30 2.99 -15.95 -7.92
CA GLU A 30 1.82 -16.71 -8.35
C GLU A 30 0.96 -15.99 -9.40
N ASP A 31 1.30 -14.75 -9.77
CA ASP A 31 0.58 -13.99 -10.79
C ASP A 31 0.74 -14.66 -12.17
N LYS A 32 -0.33 -15.30 -12.65
CA LYS A 32 -0.33 -16.02 -13.94
C LYS A 32 -0.31 -15.11 -15.16
N ARG A 33 -0.38 -13.78 -14.99
CA ARG A 33 -0.33 -12.84 -16.10
C ARG A 33 1.06 -12.85 -16.76
N PRO A 34 1.15 -12.62 -18.09
CA PRO A 34 2.42 -12.45 -18.78
C PRO A 34 3.31 -11.37 -18.12
N ILE A 35 4.63 -11.55 -18.12
CA ILE A 35 5.61 -10.65 -17.47
C ILE A 35 5.38 -9.18 -17.83
N HIS A 36 5.12 -8.87 -19.10
CA HIS A 36 4.90 -7.50 -19.57
C HIS A 36 3.63 -6.83 -19.01
N LYS A 37 2.69 -7.61 -18.45
CA LYS A 37 1.46 -7.11 -17.79
C LYS A 37 1.60 -7.04 -16.27
N ARG A 38 2.69 -7.56 -15.70
CA ARG A 38 2.96 -7.44 -14.27
C ARG A 38 3.40 -6.00 -13.96
N GLU A 39 3.16 -5.58 -12.73
CA GLU A 39 3.55 -4.27 -12.23
C GLU A 39 4.32 -4.46 -10.92
N PRO A 40 5.30 -3.58 -10.62
CA PRO A 40 5.98 -3.60 -9.33
C PRO A 40 4.99 -3.31 -8.20
N LEU A 41 5.06 -4.08 -7.12
CA LEU A 41 4.20 -3.93 -5.95
C LEU A 41 5.03 -3.70 -4.70
N ALA A 42 4.48 -3.00 -3.72
CA ALA A 42 4.99 -2.95 -2.37
C ALA A 42 3.87 -3.24 -1.37
N GLN A 43 4.22 -3.96 -0.29
CA GLN A 43 3.37 -4.06 0.88
C GLN A 43 3.86 -3.03 1.91
N VAL A 44 2.94 -2.23 2.43
CA VAL A 44 3.26 -1.09 3.29
C VAL A 44 2.34 -1.04 4.51
N ILE A 45 2.83 -0.44 5.59
CA ILE A 45 2.04 -0.13 6.80
C ILE A 45 1.86 1.38 6.92
N GLY A 46 0.61 1.80 7.08
CA GLY A 46 0.27 3.21 7.27
C GLY A 46 0.91 3.80 8.52
N GLU A 47 1.37 5.05 8.43
CA GLU A 47 2.05 5.73 9.53
C GLU A 47 1.09 6.08 10.68
N ARG A 48 -0.17 6.43 10.37
CA ARG A 48 -1.08 7.00 11.37
C ARG A 48 -2.04 5.98 11.97
N TYR A 49 -2.58 5.10 11.14
CA TYR A 49 -3.58 4.11 11.57
C TYR A 49 -3.07 2.67 11.43
N PHE A 50 -1.79 2.49 11.09
CA PHE A 50 -1.18 1.17 10.90
C PHE A 50 -1.94 0.32 9.88
N THR A 51 -2.56 0.98 8.88
CA THR A 51 -3.32 0.29 7.86
C THR A 51 -2.37 -0.47 6.94
N LEU A 52 -2.54 -1.79 6.83
CA LEU A 52 -1.79 -2.60 5.88
C LEU A 52 -2.36 -2.44 4.47
N LEU A 53 -1.50 -2.11 3.52
CA LEU A 53 -1.87 -1.80 2.15
C LEU A 53 -0.95 -2.51 1.16
N GLU A 54 -1.53 -2.90 0.03
CA GLU A 54 -0.78 -3.25 -1.18
C GLU A 54 -0.87 -2.06 -2.13
N VAL A 55 0.29 -1.59 -2.59
CA VAL A 55 0.40 -0.47 -3.54
C VAL A 55 1.18 -0.91 -4.77
N SER A 56 0.84 -0.36 -5.94
CA SER A 56 1.73 -0.45 -7.09
C SER A 56 2.72 0.70 -7.08
N VAL A 57 3.94 0.39 -7.50
CA VAL A 57 5.09 1.29 -7.52
C VAL A 57 5.35 1.69 -8.98
N LYS A 58 5.79 2.94 -9.20
CA LYS A 58 6.21 3.38 -10.53
C LYS A 58 7.40 2.55 -11.02
N ARG A 59 7.48 2.25 -12.31
CA ARG A 59 8.43 1.27 -12.86
C ARG A 59 9.90 1.65 -12.70
N GLU A 60 10.18 2.94 -12.60
CA GLU A 60 11.50 3.53 -12.45
C GLU A 60 11.95 3.64 -10.98
N ARG A 61 11.13 3.17 -10.02
CA ARG A 61 11.36 3.30 -8.58
C ARG A 61 11.62 1.94 -7.95
N ASN A 62 12.56 1.93 -7.00
CA ASN A 62 12.97 0.74 -6.24
C ASN A 62 13.02 1.09 -4.75
N PRO A 63 11.86 1.21 -4.09
CA PRO A 63 11.82 1.52 -2.67
C PRO A 63 12.45 0.40 -1.83
N LEU A 64 13.08 0.78 -0.73
CA LEU A 64 13.69 -0.11 0.24
C LEU A 64 12.74 -0.34 1.42
N VAL A 65 12.95 -1.44 2.14
CA VAL A 65 12.27 -1.68 3.43
C VAL A 65 12.57 -0.51 4.37
N MET A 66 11.58 -0.09 5.16
CA MET A 66 11.59 1.11 6.00
C MET A 66 11.52 2.47 5.28
N ASP A 67 11.50 2.52 3.93
CA ASP A 67 11.26 3.79 3.24
C ASP A 67 9.87 4.35 3.59
N ARG A 68 9.83 5.65 3.90
CA ARG A 68 8.58 6.39 4.12
C ARG A 68 8.06 6.93 2.80
N LEU A 69 6.91 6.42 2.36
CA LEU A 69 6.29 6.78 1.08
C LEU A 69 5.07 7.67 1.29
N TYR A 70 4.93 8.72 0.47
CA TYR A 70 3.69 9.47 0.37
C TYR A 70 2.65 8.66 -0.44
N ILE A 71 1.49 8.43 0.18
CA ILE A 71 0.34 7.70 -0.41
C ILE A 71 -0.97 8.50 -0.36
N GLY A 72 -0.91 9.76 0.09
CA GLY A 72 -2.05 10.67 0.14
C GLY A 72 -2.63 11.02 -1.24
N LYS A 73 -3.56 11.97 -1.28
CA LYS A 73 -4.33 12.30 -2.50
C LYS A 73 -3.56 13.13 -3.54
N GLY A 74 -2.43 13.72 -3.17
CA GLY A 74 -1.61 14.54 -4.06
C GLY A 74 -0.75 13.72 -5.03
N GLU A 75 0.20 14.41 -5.67
CA GLU A 75 1.23 13.77 -6.48
C GLU A 75 2.13 12.90 -5.60
N ARG A 76 2.50 11.72 -6.11
CA ARG A 76 3.30 10.72 -5.39
C ARG A 76 4.54 10.42 -6.21
N ASP A 77 5.71 10.48 -5.59
CA ASP A 77 6.98 10.24 -6.29
C ASP A 77 7.23 8.76 -6.60
N VAL A 78 6.80 7.89 -5.69
CA VAL A 78 7.09 6.44 -5.71
C VAL A 78 5.86 5.60 -6.00
N VAL A 79 4.75 5.89 -5.32
CA VAL A 79 3.52 5.08 -5.42
C VAL A 79 2.71 5.50 -6.62
N ASN A 80 2.37 4.53 -7.47
CA ASN A 80 1.46 4.72 -8.59
C ASN A 80 0.00 4.67 -8.12
N ARG A 81 -0.40 3.59 -7.43
CA ARG A 81 -1.79 3.41 -6.98
C ARG A 81 -1.89 2.52 -5.75
N ILE A 82 -2.83 2.83 -4.85
CA ILE A 82 -3.26 1.90 -3.80
C ILE A 82 -4.14 0.81 -4.42
N LYS A 83 -3.72 -0.45 -4.33
CA LYS A 83 -4.39 -1.61 -4.93
C LYS A 83 -5.51 -2.11 -4.05
N ARG A 84 -5.20 -2.37 -2.77
CA ARG A 84 -6.14 -2.91 -1.79
C ARG A 84 -5.62 -2.74 -0.36
N LYS A 85 -6.54 -2.83 0.60
CA LYS A 85 -6.20 -3.11 2.00
C LYS A 85 -5.82 -4.58 2.14
N LEU A 86 -4.90 -4.87 3.05
CA LEU A 86 -4.49 -6.22 3.39
C LEU A 86 -4.90 -6.55 4.82
N LYS A 87 -5.22 -7.81 5.06
CA LYS A 87 -5.14 -8.42 6.39
C LYS A 87 -3.71 -8.87 6.65
N PHE A 88 -3.37 -9.04 7.93
CA PHE A 88 -2.04 -9.53 8.34
C PHE A 88 -1.66 -10.87 7.67
N GLU A 89 -2.63 -11.78 7.52
CA GLU A 89 -2.43 -13.09 6.88
C GLU A 89 -2.02 -13.01 5.41
N GLU A 90 -2.40 -11.93 4.71
CA GLU A 90 -2.10 -11.68 3.29
C GLU A 90 -0.72 -11.03 3.06
N LEU A 91 -0.01 -10.66 4.13
CA LEU A 91 1.36 -10.18 4.02
C LEU A 91 2.28 -11.29 3.53
N THR A 92 3.28 -10.91 2.73
CA THR A 92 4.35 -11.83 2.32
C THR A 92 5.12 -12.32 3.55
N PRO A 93 5.78 -13.49 3.46
CA PRO A 93 6.64 -13.95 4.55
C PRO A 93 7.73 -12.96 4.94
N SER A 94 8.25 -12.16 3.99
CA SER A 94 9.23 -11.10 4.26
C SER A 94 8.58 -9.94 5.00
N ALA A 95 7.46 -9.41 4.51
CA ALA A 95 6.74 -8.29 5.16
C ALA A 95 6.32 -8.62 6.60
N LYS A 96 5.94 -9.86 6.89
CA LYS A 96 5.60 -10.31 8.25
C LYS A 96 6.78 -10.23 9.22
N LYS A 97 8.02 -10.43 8.75
CA LYS A 97 9.22 -10.39 9.60
C LYS A 97 9.62 -8.96 10.00
N GLU A 98 9.19 -7.98 9.22
CA GLU A 98 9.43 -6.57 9.51
C GLU A 98 8.46 -6.00 10.56
N LEU A 99 7.48 -6.80 11.00
CA LEU A 99 6.52 -6.42 12.03
C LEU A 99 6.83 -7.18 13.34
N PRO A 100 6.80 -6.49 14.51
CA PRO A 100 7.08 -7.09 15.82
C PRO A 100 5.94 -7.97 16.36
#